data_AF-A0A9D1SGY5-F1
#
_entry.id   AF-A0A9D1SGY5-F1
#
_cell.length_a   1.000
_cell.length_b   1.000
_cell.length_c   1.000
_cell.angle_alpha   90.00
_cell.angle_beta   90.00
_cell.angle_gamma   90.00
#
_symmetry.space_group_name_H-M   'P 1'
#
loop_
_entity.id
_entity.type
_entity.pdbx_description
1 polymer ?
#
loop_
_entity_poly.entity_id
_entity_poly.type
_entity_poly.pdbx_seq_one_letter_code
_entity_poly.pdbx_strand_id
1 'polypeptide(L)'
;MKKYLLALPIFLFPYSLLFGLYCLYTGFLMESVFQNNGYLLILALFLCTLVSLAFTGALCARSLAKKTDAAEMAKLNMIVKLVHIPAYIAIFLLGAVMLISVWGIGFTIVFFLHDVAAIAMTGFIGAVAVVRAGAEGRILRRDAVLYAIGQFLFCIDIAACILLYLRVRGKRLPAERVDVRPAEEQPEGQGNKL
;
A
#
# COMPACT_ATOMS: atom_id res chain seq x y z
N MET A 1 3.27 12.16 16.46
CA MET A 1 1.83 11.91 16.72
C MET A 1 0.93 12.25 15.52
N LYS A 2 0.94 13.48 14.97
CA LYS A 2 0.03 13.88 13.86
C LYS A 2 0.02 12.93 12.64
N LYS A 3 1.14 12.29 12.28
CA LYS A 3 1.21 11.37 11.12
C LYS A 3 0.43 10.06 11.32
N TYR A 4 0.48 9.49 12.52
CA TYR A 4 -0.28 8.27 12.87
C TYR A 4 -1.78 8.55 12.96
N LEU A 5 -2.15 9.76 13.38
CA LEU A 5 -3.53 10.21 13.34
C LEU A 5 -4.06 10.34 11.90
N LEU A 6 -3.23 10.82 10.96
CA LEU A 6 -3.58 10.81 9.54
C LEU A 6 -3.60 9.39 8.92
N ALA A 7 -2.87 8.43 9.50
CA ALA A 7 -2.88 7.05 9.04
C ALA A 7 -4.06 6.24 9.59
N LEU A 8 -4.81 6.77 10.57
CA LEU A 8 -5.88 6.05 11.23
C LEU A 8 -7.01 5.58 10.29
N PRO A 9 -7.51 6.41 9.35
CA PRO A 9 -8.50 5.93 8.37
C PRO A 9 -7.94 4.81 7.49
N ILE A 10 -6.65 4.87 7.18
CA ILE A 10 -5.94 3.88 6.35
C ILE A 10 -5.86 2.54 7.10
N PHE A 11 -5.49 2.56 8.38
CA PHE A 11 -5.44 1.37 9.23
C PHE A 11 -6.80 0.68 9.36
N LEU A 12 -7.88 1.47 9.48
CA LEU A 12 -9.24 0.97 9.68
C LEU A 12 -9.89 0.51 8.37
N PHE A 13 -9.37 0.94 7.22
CA PHE A 13 -9.97 0.66 5.92
C PHE A 13 -10.26 -0.82 5.68
N PRO A 14 -9.31 -1.78 5.74
CA PRO A 14 -9.59 -3.19 5.47
C PRO A 14 -10.63 -3.78 6.45
N TYR A 15 -10.67 -3.27 7.69
CA TYR A 15 -11.66 -3.69 8.69
C TYR A 15 -13.07 -3.17 8.43
N SER A 16 -13.23 -2.11 7.64
CA SER A 16 -14.56 -1.57 7.28
C SER A 16 -15.41 -2.62 6.56
N LEU A 17 -14.80 -3.49 5.75
CA LEU A 17 -15.50 -4.55 5.04
C LEU A 17 -16.00 -5.64 5.98
N LEU A 18 -15.17 -6.07 6.94
CA LEU A 18 -15.58 -7.01 7.99
C LEU A 18 -16.69 -6.43 8.87
N PHE A 19 -16.61 -5.14 9.18
CA PHE A 19 -17.67 -4.42 9.90
C PHE A 19 -18.97 -4.38 9.08
N GLY A 20 -18.89 -4.11 7.77
CA GLY A 20 -20.05 -4.13 6.89
C GLY A 20 -20.72 -5.50 6.82
N LEU A 21 -19.94 -6.58 6.78
CA LEU A 21 -20.47 -7.94 6.86
C LEU A 21 -21.11 -8.22 8.22
N TYR A 22 -20.52 -7.76 9.32
CA TYR A 22 -21.10 -7.88 10.65
C TYR A 22 -22.47 -7.19 10.74
N CYS A 23 -22.63 -6.01 10.11
CA CYS A 23 -23.92 -5.34 9.99
C CYS A 23 -24.95 -6.20 9.26
N LEU A 24 -24.56 -6.82 8.14
CA LEU A 24 -25.44 -7.71 7.37
C LEU A 24 -25.84 -8.96 8.17
N TYR A 25 -24.89 -9.58 8.89
CA TYR A 25 -25.12 -10.81 9.63
C TYR A 25 -26.02 -10.60 10.86
N THR A 26 -25.82 -9.51 11.61
CA THR A 26 -26.58 -9.27 12.84
C THR A 26 -27.97 -8.67 12.62
N GLY A 27 -28.21 -8.01 11.48
CA GLY A 27 -29.49 -7.39 11.14
C GLY A 27 -29.82 -6.13 11.95
N PHE A 28 -29.39 -6.02 13.21
CA PHE A 28 -29.70 -4.90 14.11
C PHE A 28 -29.22 -3.55 13.56
N LEU A 29 -27.96 -3.47 13.09
CA LEU A 29 -27.43 -2.24 12.50
C LEU A 29 -28.04 -1.98 11.12
N MET A 30 -28.37 -3.04 10.38
CA MET A 30 -29.05 -2.87 9.10
C MET A 30 -30.42 -2.24 9.28
N GLU A 31 -31.19 -2.66 10.28
CA GLU A 31 -32.51 -2.09 10.58
C GLU A 31 -32.41 -0.66 11.14
N SER A 32 -31.56 -0.45 12.15
CA SER A 32 -31.48 0.82 12.89
C SER A 32 -30.74 1.94 12.15
N VAL A 33 -29.65 1.62 11.44
CA VAL A 33 -28.78 2.63 10.80
C VAL A 33 -29.01 2.66 9.29
N PHE A 34 -29.10 1.49 8.66
CA PHE A 34 -29.19 1.38 7.20
C PHE A 34 -30.62 1.19 6.68
N GLN A 35 -31.65 1.21 7.54
CA GLN A 35 -33.06 1.06 7.15
C GLN A 35 -33.32 -0.18 6.26
N ASN A 36 -32.60 -1.27 6.53
CA ASN A 36 -32.57 -2.51 5.75
C ASN A 36 -32.20 -2.31 4.26
N ASN A 37 -31.53 -1.22 3.93
CA ASN A 37 -31.12 -0.88 2.57
C ASN A 37 -29.64 -1.20 2.33
N GLY A 38 -29.37 -2.28 1.59
CA GLY A 38 -28.00 -2.68 1.23
C GLY A 38 -27.23 -1.66 0.40
N TYR A 39 -27.92 -0.80 -0.37
CA TYR A 39 -27.26 0.27 -1.13
C TYR A 39 -26.63 1.33 -0.21
N LEU A 40 -27.24 1.61 0.95
CA LEU A 40 -26.66 2.52 1.94
C LEU A 40 -25.40 1.95 2.57
N LEU A 41 -25.35 0.63 2.78
CA LEU A 41 -24.15 -0.05 3.26
C LEU A 41 -23.01 0.02 2.23
N ILE A 42 -23.32 -0.25 0.95
CA ILE A 42 -22.36 -0.13 -0.15
C ILE A 42 -21.86 1.31 -0.27
N LEU A 43 -22.76 2.29 -0.17
CA LEU A 43 -22.41 3.71 -0.15
C LEU A 43 -21.48 4.05 1.01
N ALA A 44 -21.74 3.52 2.21
CA ALA A 44 -20.87 3.73 3.38
C ALA A 44 -19.47 3.14 3.16
N LEU A 45 -19.35 1.93 2.62
CA LEU A 45 -18.05 1.33 2.26
C LEU A 45 -17.31 2.15 1.19
N PHE A 46 -18.04 2.65 0.20
CA PHE A 46 -17.48 3.54 -0.82
C PHE A 46 -16.97 4.86 -0.21
N LEU A 47 -17.74 5.47 0.69
CA LEU A 47 -17.32 6.67 1.41
C LEU A 47 -16.09 6.40 2.30
N CYS A 48 -16.02 5.27 2.98
CA CYS A 48 -14.82 4.85 3.73
C CYS A 48 -13.60 4.75 2.81
N THR A 49 -13.78 4.27 1.58
CA THR A 49 -12.71 4.21 0.56
C THR A 49 -12.24 5.61 0.18
N LEU A 50 -13.16 6.52 -0.13
CA LEU A 50 -12.83 7.90 -0.50
C LEU A 50 -12.10 8.64 0.63
N VAL A 51 -12.57 8.50 1.87
CA VAL A 51 -11.93 9.11 3.04
C VAL A 51 -10.51 8.55 3.21
N SER A 52 -10.34 7.23 3.14
CA SER A 52 -9.03 6.59 3.27
C SER A 52 -8.07 7.02 2.15
N LEU A 53 -8.57 7.17 0.93
CA LEU A 53 -7.81 7.62 -0.22
C LEU A 53 -7.38 9.09 -0.06
N ALA A 54 -8.28 9.97 0.39
CA ALA A 54 -7.97 11.37 0.65
C ALA A 54 -6.89 11.53 1.73
N PHE A 55 -6.98 10.76 2.81
CA PHE A 55 -5.97 10.77 3.88
C PHE A 55 -4.63 10.18 3.42
N THR A 56 -4.65 9.13 2.59
CA THR A 56 -3.44 8.59 1.94
C THR A 56 -2.76 9.65 1.09
N GLY A 57 -3.52 10.36 0.25
CA GLY A 57 -3.02 11.46 -0.57
C GLY A 57 -2.44 12.60 0.28
N ALA A 58 -3.15 13.03 1.33
CA ALA A 58 -2.69 14.06 2.25
C ALA A 58 -1.39 13.67 2.97
N LEU A 59 -1.28 12.40 3.39
CA LEU A 59 -0.07 11.86 4.01
C LEU A 59 1.11 11.86 3.03
N CYS A 60 0.89 11.41 1.80
CA CYS A 60 1.90 11.38 0.74
C CYS A 60 2.37 12.80 0.39
N ALA A 61 1.45 13.72 0.11
CA ALA A 61 1.73 15.12 -0.21
C ALA A 61 2.52 15.79 0.92
N ARG A 62 2.10 15.60 2.17
CA ARG A 62 2.79 16.14 3.34
C ARG A 62 4.19 15.56 3.51
N SER A 63 4.38 14.28 3.24
CA SER A 63 5.69 13.63 3.34
C SER A 63 6.68 14.20 2.33
N LEU A 64 6.23 14.40 1.09
CA LEU A 64 6.99 15.00 0.01
C LEU A 64 7.32 16.47 0.33
N ALA A 65 6.33 17.26 0.74
CA ALA A 65 6.50 18.69 1.03
C ALA A 65 7.43 18.95 2.23
N LYS A 66 7.28 18.17 3.31
CA LYS A 66 8.06 18.36 4.55
C LYS A 66 9.40 17.62 4.57
N LYS A 67 9.79 17.01 3.45
CA LYS A 67 11.00 16.18 3.33
C LYS A 67 11.14 15.21 4.52
N THR A 68 10.10 14.43 4.77
CA THR A 68 10.14 13.46 5.89
C THR A 68 11.27 12.45 5.68
N ASP A 69 11.93 12.05 6.77
CA ASP A 69 12.98 11.02 6.76
C ASP A 69 12.46 9.70 6.18
N ALA A 70 13.28 9.08 5.33
CA ALA A 70 12.93 7.85 4.64
C ALA A 70 12.67 6.69 5.62
N ALA A 71 13.41 6.61 6.74
CA ALA A 71 13.24 5.54 7.71
C ALA A 71 11.88 5.61 8.41
N GLU A 72 11.45 6.82 8.74
CA GLU A 72 10.13 7.07 9.33
C GLU A 72 8.99 6.71 8.36
N MET A 73 9.11 7.03 7.07
CA MET A 73 8.09 6.66 6.07
C MET A 73 8.08 5.17 5.78
N ALA A 74 9.26 4.53 5.69
CA ALA A 74 9.36 3.08 5.50
C ALA A 74 8.78 2.33 6.72
N LYS A 75 9.04 2.81 7.94
CA LYS A 75 8.43 2.28 9.16
C LYS A 75 6.91 2.41 9.15
N LEU A 76 6.39 3.59 8.75
CA LEU A 76 4.96 3.81 8.66
C LEU A 76 4.30 2.86 7.65
N ASN A 77 4.88 2.72 6.46
CA ASN A 77 4.40 1.78 5.44
C ASN A 77 4.37 0.34 5.97
N MET A 78 5.44 -0.09 6.64
CA MET A 78 5.52 -1.41 7.26
C MET A 78 4.42 -1.61 8.31
N ILE A 79 4.21 -0.64 9.21
CA ILE A 79 3.16 -0.72 10.23
C ILE A 79 1.77 -0.84 9.59
N VAL A 80 1.47 -0.02 8.57
CA VAL A 80 0.17 -0.06 7.88
C VAL A 80 -0.07 -1.46 7.29
N LYS A 81 0.89 -2.00 6.53
CA LYS A 81 0.75 -3.32 5.92
C LYS A 81 0.63 -4.44 6.96
N LEU A 82 1.39 -4.39 8.06
CA LEU A 82 1.30 -5.37 9.15
C LEU A 82 -0.07 -5.34 9.84
N VAL A 83 -0.63 -4.14 10.07
CA VAL A 83 -1.98 -3.99 10.63
C VAL A 83 -3.04 -4.54 9.68
N HIS A 84 -2.81 -4.54 8.37
CA HIS A 84 -3.80 -5.07 7.42
C HIS A 84 -3.81 -6.61 7.34
N ILE A 85 -2.72 -7.29 7.75
CA ILE A 85 -2.59 -8.76 7.64
C ILE A 85 -3.79 -9.52 8.24
N PRO A 86 -4.23 -9.24 9.48
CA PRO A 86 -5.34 -9.99 10.08
C PRO A 86 -6.65 -9.83 9.29
N ALA A 87 -6.90 -8.62 8.78
CA ALA A 87 -8.08 -8.36 7.96
C ALA A 87 -8.00 -9.08 6.61
N TYR A 88 -6.85 -9.06 5.93
CA TYR A 88 -6.65 -9.78 4.67
C TYR A 88 -6.83 -11.29 4.82
N ILE A 89 -6.30 -11.88 5.89
CA ILE A 89 -6.51 -13.31 6.16
C ILE A 89 -8.01 -13.61 6.32
N ALA A 90 -8.73 -12.80 7.11
CA ALA A 90 -10.16 -12.99 7.32
C ALA A 90 -10.98 -12.82 6.03
N ILE A 91 -10.71 -11.76 5.25
CA ILE A 91 -11.41 -11.46 3.98
C ILE A 91 -11.11 -12.55 2.95
N PHE A 92 -9.87 -13.01 2.85
CA PHE A 92 -9.48 -14.07 1.92
C PHE A 92 -10.18 -15.39 2.25
N LEU A 93 -10.16 -15.83 3.52
CA LEU A 93 -10.84 -17.05 3.94
C LEU A 93 -12.35 -16.96 3.70
N LEU A 94 -12.95 -15.83 4.02
CA LEU A 94 -14.37 -15.62 3.78
C LEU A 94 -14.70 -15.60 2.29
N GLY A 95 -13.88 -14.93 1.47
CA GLY A 95 -14.01 -14.93 0.02
C GLY A 95 -13.91 -16.32 -0.59
N ALA A 96 -13.00 -17.16 -0.08
CA ALA A 96 -12.87 -18.56 -0.49
C ALA A 96 -14.11 -19.38 -0.15
N VAL A 97 -14.70 -19.18 1.04
CA VAL A 97 -15.98 -19.82 1.42
C VAL A 97 -17.12 -19.35 0.52
N MET A 98 -17.19 -18.05 0.20
CA MET A 98 -18.25 -17.48 -0.63
C MET A 98 -18.17 -17.95 -2.09
N LEU A 99 -16.98 -18.27 -2.62
CA LEU A 99 -16.81 -18.83 -3.96
C LEU A 99 -17.47 -20.19 -4.17
N ILE A 100 -17.77 -20.94 -3.10
CA ILE A 100 -18.46 -22.23 -3.17
C ILE A 100 -19.93 -22.04 -3.62
N SER A 101 -20.50 -20.86 -3.38
CA SER A 101 -21.89 -20.54 -3.73
C SER A 101 -21.97 -19.58 -4.91
N VAL A 102 -22.89 -19.85 -5.86
CA VAL A 102 -23.16 -18.94 -6.99
C VAL A 102 -23.61 -17.56 -6.52
N TRP A 103 -24.34 -17.50 -5.41
CA TRP A 103 -24.77 -16.24 -4.79
C TRP A 103 -23.62 -15.47 -4.10
N GLY A 104 -22.51 -16.15 -3.79
CA GLY A 104 -21.34 -15.55 -3.15
C GLY A 104 -20.42 -14.80 -4.12
N ILE A 105 -20.58 -14.99 -5.44
CA ILE A 105 -19.76 -14.34 -6.46
C ILE A 105 -19.79 -12.80 -6.33
N GLY A 106 -20.96 -12.23 -6.06
CA GLY A 106 -21.10 -10.79 -5.84
C GLY A 106 -20.27 -10.29 -4.65
N PHE A 107 -20.27 -11.04 -3.54
CA PHE A 107 -19.45 -10.73 -2.37
C PHE A 107 -17.96 -10.84 -2.68
N THR A 108 -17.54 -11.89 -3.41
CA THR A 108 -16.14 -12.08 -3.79
C THR A 108 -15.61 -10.93 -4.65
N ILE A 109 -16.41 -10.41 -5.58
CA ILE A 109 -16.03 -9.24 -6.39
C ILE A 109 -15.82 -8.00 -5.50
N VAL A 110 -16.73 -7.75 -4.56
CA VAL A 110 -16.60 -6.62 -3.62
C VAL A 110 -15.36 -6.78 -2.75
N PHE A 111 -15.08 -7.99 -2.25
CA PHE A 111 -13.90 -8.27 -1.42
C PHE A 111 -12.61 -8.03 -2.21
N PHE A 112 -12.55 -8.54 -3.43
CA PHE A 112 -11.40 -8.34 -4.32
C PHE A 112 -11.15 -6.86 -4.63
N LEU A 113 -12.20 -6.11 -4.98
CA LEU A 113 -12.07 -4.66 -5.24
C LEU A 113 -11.60 -3.89 -4.00
N HIS A 114 -12.07 -4.29 -2.82
CA HIS A 114 -11.67 -3.69 -1.56
C HIS A 114 -10.19 -3.96 -1.24
N ASP A 115 -9.73 -5.19 -1.42
CA ASP A 115 -8.32 -5.56 -1.25
C ASP A 115 -7.41 -4.80 -2.23
N VAL A 116 -7.81 -4.70 -3.51
CA VAL A 116 -7.07 -3.91 -4.51
C VAL A 116 -6.97 -2.44 -4.08
N ALA A 117 -8.06 -1.84 -3.58
CA ALA A 117 -8.04 -0.48 -3.09
C ALA A 117 -7.09 -0.32 -1.88
N ALA A 118 -7.11 -1.28 -0.95
CA ALA A 118 -6.23 -1.27 0.22
C ALA A 118 -4.75 -1.40 -0.19
N ILE A 119 -4.43 -2.32 -1.10
CA ILE A 119 -3.07 -2.51 -1.63
C ILE A 119 -2.60 -1.27 -2.37
N ALA A 120 -3.46 -0.65 -3.20
CA ALA A 120 -3.12 0.58 -3.91
C ALA A 120 -2.78 1.72 -2.94
N MET A 121 -3.63 1.95 -1.93
CA MET A 121 -3.41 3.01 -0.93
C MET A 121 -2.12 2.80 -0.14
N THR A 122 -1.89 1.59 0.39
CA THR A 122 -0.64 1.27 1.09
C THR A 122 0.56 1.30 0.15
N GLY A 123 0.36 0.92 -1.10
CA GLY A 123 1.35 0.96 -2.17
C GLY A 123 1.86 2.37 -2.45
N PHE A 124 0.97 3.36 -2.50
CA PHE A 124 1.36 4.78 -2.63
C PHE A 124 2.23 5.26 -1.46
N ILE A 125 1.90 4.88 -0.23
CA ILE A 125 2.71 5.23 0.95
C ILE A 125 4.11 4.61 0.82
N GLY A 126 4.18 3.34 0.40
CA GLY A 126 5.45 2.65 0.14
C GLY A 126 6.26 3.27 -0.99
N ALA A 127 5.62 3.65 -2.10
CA ALA A 127 6.27 4.32 -3.22
C ALA A 127 6.89 5.66 -2.79
N VAL A 128 6.18 6.45 -1.97
CA VAL A 128 6.74 7.67 -1.39
C VAL A 128 7.95 7.35 -0.50
N ALA A 129 7.88 6.31 0.33
CA ALA A 129 9.02 5.89 1.14
C ALA A 129 10.25 5.52 0.29
N VAL A 130 10.05 4.83 -0.84
CA VAL A 130 11.10 4.51 -1.82
C VAL A 130 11.69 5.77 -2.44
N VAL A 131 10.86 6.71 -2.90
CA VAL A 131 11.33 7.98 -3.48
C VAL A 131 12.19 8.75 -2.47
N ARG A 132 11.77 8.79 -1.20
CA ARG A 132 12.53 9.41 -0.12
C ARG A 132 13.85 8.68 0.17
N ALA A 133 13.82 7.36 0.19
CA ALA A 133 15.03 6.54 0.38
C ALA A 133 16.05 6.73 -0.76
N GLY A 134 15.58 6.87 -2.01
CA GLY A 134 16.42 7.20 -3.16
C GLY A 134 17.00 8.61 -3.05
N ALA A 135 16.20 9.60 -2.68
CA ALA A 135 16.65 10.99 -2.48
C ALA A 135 17.67 11.13 -1.34
N GLU A 136 17.64 10.25 -0.34
CA GLU A 136 18.62 10.19 0.76
C GLU A 136 19.86 9.35 0.44
N GLY A 137 19.94 8.73 -0.75
CA GLY A 137 21.05 7.87 -1.15
C GLY A 137 21.13 6.56 -0.36
N ARG A 138 20.00 6.05 0.15
CA ARG A 138 19.96 4.79 0.92
C ARG A 138 19.65 3.56 0.07
N ILE A 139 19.19 3.73 -1.16
CA ILE A 139 18.92 2.66 -2.12
C ILE A 139 19.42 3.02 -3.52
N LEU A 140 19.82 2.01 -4.30
CA LEU A 140 20.11 2.18 -5.73
C LEU A 140 18.83 2.46 -6.51
N ARG A 141 18.93 3.12 -7.68
CA ARG A 141 17.78 3.34 -8.57
C ARG A 141 17.12 2.04 -9.05
N ARG A 142 17.91 1.02 -9.37
CA ARG A 142 17.40 -0.31 -9.78
C ARG A 142 16.57 -0.95 -8.66
N ASP A 143 17.13 -0.98 -7.45
CA ASP A 143 16.45 -1.47 -6.24
C ASP A 143 15.19 -0.65 -5.95
N ALA A 144 15.23 0.68 -6.15
CA ALA A 144 14.09 1.55 -5.92
C ALA A 144 12.90 1.19 -6.83
N VAL A 145 13.13 0.94 -8.11
CA VAL A 145 12.06 0.53 -9.03
C VAL A 145 11.45 -0.81 -8.59
N LEU A 146 12.28 -1.78 -8.21
CA LEU A 146 11.82 -3.09 -7.72
C LEU A 146 10.99 -2.95 -6.44
N TYR A 147 11.47 -2.16 -5.48
CA TYR A 147 10.71 -1.92 -4.25
C TYR A 147 9.40 -1.19 -4.55
N ALA A 148 9.40 -0.19 -5.42
CA ALA A 148 8.18 0.57 -5.77
C ALA A 148 7.11 -0.32 -6.42
N ILE A 149 7.48 -1.15 -7.40
CA ILE A 149 6.55 -2.10 -8.05
C ILE A 149 6.09 -3.16 -7.05
N GLY A 150 7.02 -3.69 -6.24
CA GLY A 150 6.73 -4.70 -5.24
C GLY A 150 5.67 -4.26 -4.22
N GLN A 151 5.56 -2.96 -3.91
CA GLN A 151 4.54 -2.44 -2.98
C GLN A 151 3.08 -2.65 -3.42
N PHE A 152 2.84 -2.93 -4.71
CA PHE A 152 1.50 -3.09 -5.30
C PHE A 152 1.13 -4.57 -5.58
N LEU A 153 2.05 -5.50 -5.32
CA LEU A 153 1.82 -6.92 -5.57
C LEU A 153 1.44 -7.63 -4.27
N PHE A 154 0.29 -8.28 -4.25
CA PHE A 154 -0.20 -9.02 -3.08
C PHE A 154 0.85 -10.02 -2.58
N CYS A 155 1.01 -10.11 -1.25
CA CYS A 155 2.04 -10.86 -0.52
C CYS A 155 3.49 -10.35 -0.70
N ILE A 156 3.89 -10.00 -1.92
CA ILE A 156 5.21 -9.43 -2.23
C ILE A 156 5.38 -8.07 -1.55
N ASP A 157 4.31 -7.31 -1.43
CA ASP A 157 4.26 -5.99 -0.82
C ASP A 157 4.69 -5.98 0.66
N ILE A 158 4.35 -7.02 1.42
CA ILE A 158 4.80 -7.22 2.80
C ILE A 158 6.30 -7.47 2.84
N ALA A 159 6.82 -8.37 1.99
CA ALA A 159 8.26 -8.62 1.92
C ALA A 159 9.02 -7.35 1.49
N ALA A 160 8.51 -6.65 0.47
CA ALA A 160 9.10 -5.43 -0.05
C ALA A 160 9.13 -4.30 0.99
N CYS A 161 8.08 -4.13 1.81
CA CYS A 161 8.06 -3.10 2.84
C CYS A 161 9.02 -3.39 4.00
N ILE A 162 9.13 -4.66 4.42
CA ILE A 162 10.08 -5.08 5.46
C ILE A 162 11.51 -4.92 4.98
N LEU A 163 11.84 -5.40 3.77
CA LEU A 163 13.18 -5.27 3.18
C LEU A 163 13.57 -3.80 2.98
N LEU A 164 12.65 -2.96 2.50
CA LEU A 164 12.87 -1.53 2.38
C LEU A 164 13.17 -0.90 3.75
N TYR A 165 12.39 -1.21 4.79
CA TYR A 165 12.63 -0.69 6.13
C TYR A 165 14.00 -1.12 6.68
N LEU A 166 14.37 -2.39 6.54
CA LEU A 166 15.67 -2.90 6.98
C LEU A 166 16.83 -2.21 6.23
N ARG A 167 16.70 -2.02 4.92
CA ARG A 167 17.72 -1.35 4.09
C ARG A 167 17.87 0.12 4.48
N VAL A 168 16.76 0.82 4.69
CA VAL A 168 16.76 2.25 5.05
C VAL A 168 17.25 2.45 6.49
N ARG A 169 16.99 1.51 7.42
CA ARG A 169 17.53 1.53 8.79
C ARG A 169 19.03 1.24 8.85
N GLY A 170 19.59 0.56 7.85
CA GLY A 170 21.02 0.28 7.72
C GLY A 170 21.88 1.52 7.43
N LYS A 171 23.19 1.31 7.24
CA LYS A 171 24.14 2.39 6.88
C LYS A 171 23.81 2.96 5.49
N ARG A 172 24.07 4.26 5.28
CA ARG A 172 23.97 4.89 3.95
C ARG A 172 24.88 4.17 2.95
N LEU A 173 24.43 4.06 1.71
CA LEU A 173 25.29 3.53 0.64
C LEU A 173 26.46 4.49 0.42
N PRO A 174 27.68 3.98 0.17
CA PRO A 174 28.79 4.82 -0.28
C PRO A 174 28.43 5.50 -1.61
N ALA A 175 28.82 6.76 -1.77
CA ALA A 175 28.42 7.63 -2.88
C ALA A 175 28.68 7.02 -4.27
N GLU A 176 29.73 6.21 -4.39
CA GLU A 176 30.15 5.52 -5.61
C GLU A 176 29.12 4.51 -6.15
N ARG A 177 28.24 3.97 -5.31
CA ARG A 177 27.20 2.99 -5.72
C ARG A 177 25.88 3.61 -6.13
N VAL A 178 25.65 4.90 -5.86
CA VAL A 178 24.35 5.55 -6.11
C VAL A 178 24.16 5.88 -7.60
N ASP A 179 25.25 6.02 -8.36
CA ASP A 179 25.25 6.46 -9.75
C ASP A 179 25.92 5.43 -10.69
N VAL A 180 25.34 4.23 -10.78
CA VAL A 180 25.66 3.33 -11.91
C VAL A 180 24.74 3.69 -13.07
N ARG A 181 25.15 4.66 -13.89
CA ARG A 181 24.61 4.81 -15.24
C ARG A 181 24.75 3.47 -15.98
N PRO A 182 23.82 3.11 -16.89
CA PRO A 182 24.26 2.33 -18.04
C PRO A 182 25.26 3.22 -18.78
N ALA A 183 26.52 2.78 -18.88
CA ALA A 183 27.49 3.42 -19.74
C ALA A 183 26.83 3.58 -21.11
N GLU A 184 26.71 4.82 -21.56
CA GLU A 184 26.50 5.09 -22.99
C GLU A 184 27.61 4.32 -23.72
N GLU A 185 27.22 3.44 -24.64
CA GLU A 185 28.16 2.88 -25.61
C GLU A 185 28.71 4.05 -26.43
N GLN A 186 29.85 4.60 -26.01
CA GLN A 186 30.79 5.23 -26.91
C GLN A 186 31.80 4.15 -27.33
N PRO A 187 31.82 3.71 -28.59
CA PRO A 187 33.04 3.21 -29.18
C PRO A 187 33.72 4.38 -29.90
N GLU A 188 34.59 5.11 -29.19
CA GLU A 188 35.72 5.75 -29.85
C GLU A 188 36.93 4.80 -29.76
N GLY A 189 37.44 4.43 -30.92
CA GLY A 189 38.61 3.56 -31.05
C GLY A 189 39.12 3.55 -32.48
N GLN A 190 39.83 4.61 -32.85
CA GLN A 190 40.65 4.73 -34.06
C GLN A 190 41.57 3.51 -34.24
N GLY A 191 41.73 3.07 -35.49
CA GLY A 191 42.67 2.01 -35.86
C GLY A 191 43.10 2.11 -37.33
N ASN A 192 44.09 2.97 -37.54
CA ASN A 192 44.94 3.13 -38.72
C ASN A 192 45.12 1.86 -39.58
N LYS A 193 44.87 1.95 -40.90
CA LYS A 193 45.47 1.06 -41.91
C LYS A 193 45.88 1.90 -43.12
N LEU A 194 47.14 1.68 -43.52
CA LEU A 194 47.80 2.19 -44.72
C LEU A 194 46.97 1.99 -45.99
#